data_AF-A0AAJ1AXW0-F1
#
_entry.id   AF-A0AAJ1AXW0-F1
#
_cell.length_a   1.000
_cell.length_b   1.000
_cell.length_c   1.000
_cell.angle_alpha   90.00
_cell.angle_beta   90.00
_cell.angle_gamma   90.00
#
_symmetry.space_group_name_H-M   'P 1'
#
loop_
_entity.id
_entity.type
_entity.pdbx_description
1 polymer ?
#
loop_
_entity_poly.entity_id
_entity_poly.type
_entity_poly.pdbx_seq_one_letter_code
_entity_poly.pdbx_strand_id
1 'polypeptide(L)'
;MRNIKNSTFPENILEEIGINKVSEKKIDYSELAMDQMKGLQYAVSQMKVRDSMILLCRYEDKMTYKEIGERFSITGERVQQLVTKGLRKLRHPMRYSYIVWGYDAYNQMLAEKRKQVARLKKEDIEKSGDDILQIDLAALQLSIKTWNILNRIGIHTIGELINVLEKGQEELQIRMGKRCFSEMIYSLEELGLFCESDFDKENNDIG
;
A
#
# COMPACT_ATOMS: atom_id res chain seq x y z
N MET A 1 -7.98 -29.60 -12.64
CA MET A 1 -7.52 -28.27 -13.11
C MET A 1 -8.47 -27.82 -14.21
N ARG A 2 -9.14 -26.66 -14.04
CA ARG A 2 -10.00 -26.11 -15.10
C ARG A 2 -9.17 -25.84 -16.37
N ASN A 3 -9.77 -26.06 -17.53
CA ASN A 3 -9.13 -25.74 -18.80
C ASN A 3 -9.05 -24.21 -18.92
N ILE A 4 -7.84 -23.66 -18.74
CA ILE A 4 -7.60 -22.21 -18.77
C ILE A 4 -8.05 -21.57 -20.09
N LYS A 5 -8.03 -22.33 -21.20
CA LYS A 5 -8.38 -21.83 -22.53
C LYS A 5 -9.84 -21.42 -22.65
N ASN A 6 -10.73 -22.06 -21.89
CA ASN A 6 -12.17 -21.79 -21.91
C ASN A 6 -12.60 -20.83 -20.79
N SER A 7 -11.65 -20.30 -20.03
CA SER A 7 -11.93 -19.44 -18.88
C SER A 7 -11.98 -17.96 -19.27
N THR A 8 -12.74 -17.15 -18.53
CA THR A 8 -12.90 -15.72 -18.76
C THR A 8 -12.23 -14.93 -17.64
N PHE A 9 -11.48 -13.90 -18.00
CA PHE A 9 -10.90 -12.96 -17.03
C PHE A 9 -11.93 -11.84 -16.75
N PRO A 10 -12.13 -11.38 -15.50
CA PRO A 10 -11.40 -11.75 -14.27
C PRO A 10 -11.99 -12.94 -13.48
N GLU A 11 -13.09 -13.53 -13.93
CA GLU A 11 -13.78 -14.62 -13.21
C GLU A 11 -12.84 -15.76 -12.81
N ASN A 12 -12.03 -16.23 -13.75
CA ASN A 12 -11.15 -17.36 -13.58
C ASN A 12 -10.11 -17.21 -12.47
N ILE A 13 -9.57 -16.00 -12.26
CA ILE A 13 -8.61 -15.72 -11.19
C ILE A 13 -9.33 -15.53 -9.85
N LEU A 14 -10.51 -14.91 -9.84
CA LEU A 14 -11.28 -14.66 -8.63
C LEU A 14 -11.83 -15.96 -8.03
N GLU A 15 -12.29 -16.88 -8.88
CA GLU A 15 -12.69 -18.23 -8.46
C GLU A 15 -11.49 -18.99 -7.86
N GLU A 16 -10.31 -18.92 -8.47
CA GLU A 16 -9.12 -19.62 -7.99
C GLU A 16 -8.57 -19.03 -6.68
N ILE A 17 -8.68 -17.71 -6.50
CA ILE A 17 -8.39 -17.06 -5.22
C ILE A 17 -9.40 -17.54 -4.17
N GLY A 18 -10.64 -17.80 -4.57
CA GLY A 18 -11.73 -18.19 -3.67
C GLY A 18 -12.24 -17.01 -2.85
N ILE A 19 -12.35 -15.83 -3.47
CA ILE A 19 -12.67 -14.55 -2.77
C ILE A 19 -13.95 -14.67 -1.92
N ASN A 20 -15.01 -15.30 -2.43
CA ASN A 20 -16.29 -15.41 -1.74
C ASN A 20 -16.17 -16.25 -0.47
N LYS A 21 -15.29 -17.27 -0.50
CA LYS A 21 -15.00 -18.11 0.67
C LYS A 21 -14.18 -17.36 1.71
N VAL A 22 -13.15 -16.60 1.30
CA VAL A 22 -12.26 -15.91 2.26
C VAL A 22 -12.83 -14.59 2.78
N SER A 23 -13.73 -13.95 2.03
CA SER A 23 -14.35 -12.67 2.42
C SER A 23 -15.74 -12.83 3.01
N GLU A 24 -16.34 -14.02 2.92
CA GLU A 24 -17.74 -14.30 3.30
C GLU A 24 -18.74 -13.38 2.57
N LYS A 25 -18.36 -12.87 1.39
CA LYS A 25 -19.21 -12.06 0.51
C LYS A 25 -19.70 -12.89 -0.66
N LYS A 26 -20.89 -12.54 -1.16
CA LYS A 26 -21.45 -13.08 -2.40
C LYS A 26 -21.20 -12.09 -3.53
N ILE A 27 -20.01 -12.16 -4.12
CA ILE A 27 -19.67 -11.36 -5.29
C ILE A 27 -19.97 -12.22 -6.53
N ASP A 28 -20.68 -11.63 -7.48
CA ASP A 28 -20.77 -12.18 -8.83
C ASP A 28 -19.50 -11.82 -9.60
N TYR A 29 -18.73 -12.83 -9.99
CA TYR A 29 -17.48 -12.61 -10.70
C TYR A 29 -17.67 -12.33 -12.19
N SER A 30 -18.83 -12.65 -12.75
CA SER A 30 -19.15 -12.41 -14.16
C SER A 30 -19.54 -10.96 -14.42
N GLU A 31 -20.09 -10.27 -13.41
CA GLU A 31 -20.56 -8.89 -13.48
C GLU A 31 -19.79 -7.99 -12.49
N LEU A 32 -18.45 -8.03 -12.55
CA LEU A 32 -17.62 -7.23 -11.65
C LEU A 32 -17.79 -5.73 -11.94
N ALA A 33 -18.03 -4.94 -10.90
CA ALA A 33 -18.07 -3.48 -11.04
C ALA A 33 -16.70 -2.93 -11.49
N MET A 34 -16.70 -1.81 -12.23
CA MET A 34 -15.47 -1.17 -12.71
C MET A 34 -14.47 -0.89 -11.57
N ASP A 35 -14.96 -0.45 -10.41
CA ASP A 35 -14.11 -0.17 -9.25
C ASP A 35 -13.49 -1.45 -8.62
N GLN A 36 -14.23 -2.56 -8.63
CA GLN A 36 -13.71 -3.86 -8.20
C GLN A 36 -12.65 -4.38 -9.17
N MET A 37 -12.82 -4.14 -10.47
CA MET A 37 -11.82 -4.45 -11.49
C MET A 37 -10.53 -3.64 -11.29
N LYS A 38 -10.64 -2.33 -11.03
CA LYS A 38 -9.49 -1.50 -10.62
C LYS A 38 -8.83 -2.07 -9.36
N GLY A 39 -9.63 -2.52 -8.40
CA GLY A 39 -9.16 -3.15 -7.16
C GLY A 39 -8.33 -4.42 -7.40
N LEU A 40 -8.76 -5.27 -8.32
CA LEU A 40 -7.99 -6.45 -8.75
C LEU A 40 -6.67 -6.07 -9.42
N GLN A 41 -6.72 -5.14 -10.38
CA GLN A 41 -5.51 -4.65 -11.06
C GLN A 41 -4.50 -4.06 -10.06
N TYR A 42 -4.98 -3.27 -9.10
CA TYR A 42 -4.16 -2.73 -8.02
C TYR A 42 -3.59 -3.86 -7.14
N ALA A 43 -4.40 -4.81 -6.69
CA ALA A 43 -3.94 -5.89 -5.82
C ALA A 43 -2.85 -6.77 -6.49
N VAL A 44 -2.95 -6.96 -7.81
CA VAL A 44 -1.94 -7.64 -8.64
C VAL A 44 -0.68 -6.77 -8.80
N SER A 45 -0.81 -5.46 -8.98
CA SER A 45 0.33 -4.54 -9.11
C SER A 45 1.16 -4.43 -7.83
N GLN A 46 0.58 -4.72 -6.65
CA GLN A 46 1.30 -4.80 -5.37
C GLN A 46 2.25 -6.02 -5.24
N MET A 47 2.48 -6.78 -6.31
CA MET A 47 3.49 -7.84 -6.35
C MET A 47 4.75 -7.35 -7.08
N LYS A 48 5.80 -8.17 -7.11
CA LYS A 48 6.95 -7.87 -7.98
C LYS A 48 6.45 -7.89 -9.42
N VAL A 49 6.87 -6.92 -10.22
CA VAL A 49 6.44 -6.76 -11.63
C VAL A 49 6.45 -8.09 -12.39
N ARG A 50 7.56 -8.85 -12.30
CA ARG A 50 7.67 -10.18 -12.93
C ARG A 50 6.64 -11.19 -12.41
N ASP A 51 6.38 -11.23 -11.10
CA ASP A 51 5.39 -12.15 -10.52
C ASP A 51 3.96 -11.77 -11.00
N SER A 52 3.65 -10.47 -11.08
CA SER A 52 2.38 -9.96 -11.60
C SER A 52 2.18 -10.34 -13.06
N MET A 53 3.20 -10.13 -13.90
CA MET A 53 3.14 -10.48 -15.32
C MET A 53 2.92 -12.00 -15.52
N ILE A 54 3.65 -12.84 -14.79
CA ILE A 54 3.47 -14.31 -14.86
C ILE A 54 2.03 -14.71 -14.50
N LEU A 55 1.46 -14.05 -13.49
CA LEU A 55 0.08 -14.30 -13.08
C LEU A 55 -0.92 -13.87 -14.16
N LEU A 56 -0.76 -12.68 -14.74
CA LEU A 56 -1.61 -12.20 -15.83
C LEU A 56 -1.45 -13.05 -17.10
N CYS A 57 -0.24 -13.47 -17.47
CA CYS A 57 -0.06 -14.42 -18.58
C CYS A 57 -0.85 -15.73 -18.38
N ARG A 58 -1.00 -16.17 -17.13
CA ARG A 58 -1.77 -17.38 -16.83
C ARG A 58 -3.28 -17.15 -16.97
N TYR A 59 -3.82 -16.07 -16.39
CA TYR A 59 -5.27 -15.89 -16.27
C TYR A 59 -5.87 -14.98 -17.34
N GLU A 60 -5.15 -13.95 -17.76
CA GLU A 60 -5.59 -12.99 -18.80
C GLU A 60 -5.20 -13.50 -20.19
N ASP A 61 -3.92 -13.81 -20.43
CA ASP A 61 -3.45 -14.32 -21.73
C ASP A 61 -3.76 -15.82 -21.96
N LYS A 62 -4.27 -16.51 -20.92
CA LYS A 62 -4.63 -17.95 -20.92
C LYS A 62 -3.49 -18.89 -21.31
N MET A 63 -2.24 -18.50 -21.06
CA MET A 63 -1.07 -19.31 -21.38
C MET A 63 -0.92 -20.50 -20.42
N THR A 64 -0.36 -21.59 -20.93
CA THR A 64 0.05 -22.76 -20.14
C THR A 64 1.34 -22.47 -19.36
N TYR A 65 1.61 -23.24 -18.30
CA TYR A 65 2.86 -23.09 -17.55
C TYR A 65 4.11 -23.34 -18.41
N LYS A 66 3.99 -24.17 -19.46
CA LYS A 66 5.07 -24.41 -20.44
C LYS A 66 5.33 -23.16 -21.29
N GLU A 67 4.31 -22.58 -21.90
CA GLU A 67 4.43 -21.39 -22.75
C GLU A 67 4.95 -20.17 -21.94
N ILE A 68 4.48 -20.00 -20.69
CA ILE A 68 5.00 -18.96 -19.80
C ILE A 68 6.45 -19.25 -19.43
N GLY A 69 6.79 -20.52 -19.20
CA GLY A 69 8.16 -20.94 -18.90
C GLY A 69 9.13 -20.59 -20.02
N GLU A 70 8.74 -20.87 -21.27
CA GLU A 70 9.49 -20.47 -22.47
C GLU A 70 9.65 -18.95 -22.56
N ARG A 71 8.55 -18.18 -22.40
CA ARG A 71 8.56 -16.70 -22.45
C ARG A 71 9.49 -16.06 -21.41
N PHE A 72 9.55 -16.62 -20.21
CA PHE A 72 10.36 -16.07 -19.10
C PHE A 72 11.66 -16.82 -18.87
N SER A 73 12.03 -17.75 -19.76
CA SER A 73 13.22 -18.62 -19.66
C SER A 73 13.34 -19.31 -18.30
N ILE A 74 12.26 -19.92 -17.82
CA ILE A 74 12.18 -20.68 -16.56
C ILE A 74 11.38 -21.97 -16.77
N THR A 75 11.59 -22.97 -15.90
CA THR A 75 10.83 -24.22 -15.97
C THR A 75 9.33 -24.00 -15.70
N GLY A 76 8.46 -24.80 -16.31
CA GLY A 76 7.01 -24.75 -16.04
C GLY A 76 6.65 -24.99 -14.56
N GLU A 77 7.40 -25.82 -13.85
CA GLU A 77 7.23 -26.02 -12.41
C GLU A 77 7.49 -24.72 -11.63
N ARG A 78 8.56 -24.00 -11.99
CA ARG A 78 8.84 -22.68 -11.40
C ARG A 78 7.72 -21.68 -11.67
N VAL A 79 7.13 -21.68 -12.86
CA VAL A 79 5.95 -20.86 -13.16
C VAL A 79 4.80 -21.21 -12.23
N GLN A 80 4.48 -22.50 -12.08
CA GLN A 80 3.41 -22.96 -11.20
C GLN A 80 3.63 -22.49 -9.75
N GLN A 81 4.85 -22.62 -9.22
CA GLN A 81 5.20 -22.13 -7.88
C GLN A 81 4.95 -20.61 -7.73
N LEU A 82 5.33 -19.83 -8.74
CA LEU A 82 5.12 -18.37 -8.75
C LEU A 82 3.63 -18.00 -8.82
N VAL A 83 2.85 -18.70 -9.64
CA VAL A 83 1.39 -18.53 -9.73
C VAL A 83 0.73 -18.86 -8.38
N THR A 84 1.04 -20.01 -7.78
CA THR A 84 0.52 -20.40 -6.46
C THR A 84 0.88 -19.37 -5.39
N LYS A 85 2.11 -18.85 -5.42
CA LYS A 85 2.55 -17.77 -4.52
C LYS A 85 1.75 -16.49 -4.74
N GLY A 86 1.46 -16.13 -5.99
CA GLY A 86 0.64 -14.97 -6.34
C GLY A 86 -0.79 -15.06 -5.81
N LEU A 87 -1.46 -16.18 -6.08
CA LEU A 87 -2.81 -16.44 -5.56
C LEU A 87 -2.87 -16.38 -4.03
N ARG A 88 -1.87 -16.95 -3.35
CA ARG A 88 -1.77 -16.86 -1.88
C ARG A 88 -1.65 -15.42 -1.39
N LYS A 89 -0.90 -14.55 -2.09
CA LYS A 89 -0.82 -13.14 -1.74
C LYS A 89 -2.17 -12.44 -1.92
N LEU A 90 -2.85 -12.71 -3.03
CA LEU A 90 -4.18 -12.12 -3.31
C LEU A 90 -5.25 -12.56 -2.30
N ARG A 91 -5.12 -13.74 -1.69
CA ARG A 91 -5.95 -14.19 -0.56
C ARG A 91 -5.73 -13.43 0.76
N HIS A 92 -4.72 -12.57 0.87
CA HIS A 92 -4.47 -11.83 2.10
C HIS A 92 -5.55 -10.74 2.30
N PRO A 93 -6.08 -10.53 3.53
CA PRO A 93 -7.13 -9.54 3.82
C PRO A 93 -6.92 -8.16 3.24
N MET A 94 -5.71 -7.62 3.41
CA MET A 94 -5.37 -6.31 2.84
C MET A 94 -5.49 -6.25 1.32
N ARG A 95 -5.28 -7.35 0.60
CA ARG A 95 -5.29 -7.37 -0.87
C ARG A 95 -6.67 -7.65 -1.42
N TYR A 96 -7.36 -8.66 -0.90
CA TYR A 96 -8.72 -8.93 -1.36
C TYR A 96 -9.68 -7.82 -0.97
N SER A 97 -9.39 -7.00 0.04
CA SER A 97 -10.26 -5.86 0.39
C SER A 97 -10.44 -4.89 -0.77
N TYR A 98 -9.38 -4.60 -1.54
CA TYR A 98 -9.48 -3.78 -2.75
C TYR A 98 -10.38 -4.42 -3.82
N ILE A 99 -10.38 -5.75 -3.92
CA ILE A 99 -11.21 -6.49 -4.88
C ILE A 99 -12.68 -6.48 -4.45
N VAL A 100 -12.92 -6.78 -3.16
CA VAL A 100 -14.26 -6.92 -2.60
C VAL A 100 -14.99 -5.58 -2.58
N TRP A 101 -14.33 -4.55 -2.06
CA TRP A 101 -14.92 -3.24 -1.83
C TRP A 101 -14.75 -2.28 -3.00
N GLY A 102 -13.85 -2.58 -3.95
CA GLY A 102 -13.45 -1.65 -5.00
C GLY A 102 -12.28 -0.78 -4.58
N TYR A 103 -11.50 -0.30 -5.55
CA TYR A 103 -10.29 0.49 -5.27
C TYR A 103 -10.61 1.86 -4.67
N ASP A 104 -11.46 2.63 -5.35
CA ASP A 104 -11.83 3.99 -5.00
C ASP A 104 -12.58 3.99 -3.66
N ALA A 105 -13.60 3.13 -3.53
CA ALA A 105 -14.39 3.03 -2.30
C ALA A 105 -13.56 2.55 -1.09
N TYR A 106 -12.67 1.57 -1.28
CA TYR A 106 -11.83 1.10 -0.18
C TYR A 106 -10.80 2.15 0.25
N ASN A 107 -10.21 2.88 -0.70
CA ASN A 107 -9.29 3.98 -0.37
C ASN A 107 -9.99 5.13 0.34
N GLN A 108 -11.22 5.48 -0.07
CA GLN A 108 -12.02 6.48 0.65
C GLN A 108 -12.29 6.04 2.09
N MET A 109 -12.73 4.79 2.29
CA MET A 109 -12.95 4.25 3.63
C MET A 109 -11.66 4.24 4.48
N LEU A 110 -10.51 3.89 3.88
CA LEU A 110 -9.23 3.94 4.57
C LEU A 110 -8.87 5.38 4.97
N ALA A 111 -9.08 6.36 4.08
CA ALA A 111 -8.83 7.77 4.36
C ALA A 111 -9.74 8.31 5.48
N GLU A 112 -11.02 7.93 5.49
CA GLU A 112 -11.95 8.28 6.57
C GLU A 112 -11.55 7.66 7.91
N LYS A 113 -11.18 6.38 7.93
CA LYS A 113 -10.67 5.71 9.14
C LYS A 113 -9.42 6.39 9.67
N ARG A 114 -8.51 6.79 8.78
CA ARG A 114 -7.29 7.54 9.11
C ARG A 114 -7.59 8.89 9.73
N LYS A 115 -8.48 9.69 9.12
CA LYS A 115 -8.97 10.96 9.68
C LYS A 115 -9.60 10.78 11.07
N GLN A 116 -10.38 9.71 11.26
CA GLN A 116 -11.00 9.42 12.56
C GLN A 116 -9.94 9.11 13.63
N VAL A 117 -8.92 8.32 13.29
CA VAL A 117 -7.80 8.04 14.19
C VAL A 117 -7.02 9.31 14.51
N ALA A 118 -6.74 10.14 13.51
CA ALA A 118 -6.05 11.41 13.68
C ALA A 118 -6.82 12.36 14.62
N ARG A 119 -8.15 12.45 14.45
CA ARG A 119 -9.02 13.23 15.33
C ARG A 119 -8.97 12.74 16.77
N LEU A 120 -9.07 11.42 16.99
CA LEU A 120 -8.98 10.83 18.33
C LEU A 120 -7.60 11.12 18.97
N LYS A 121 -6.51 10.94 18.22
CA LYS A 121 -5.17 11.28 18.68
C LYS A 121 -5.07 12.76 19.07
N LYS A 122 -5.62 13.67 18.28
CA LYS A 122 -5.62 15.10 18.58
C LYS A 122 -6.44 15.43 19.83
N GLU A 123 -7.64 14.85 19.97
CA GLU A 123 -8.47 15.02 21.17
C GLU A 123 -7.78 14.48 22.43
N ASP A 124 -7.04 13.37 22.33
CA ASP A 124 -6.28 12.82 23.45
C ASP A 124 -5.11 13.73 23.85
N ILE A 125 -4.42 14.32 22.87
CA ILE A 125 -3.35 15.31 23.07
C ILE A 125 -3.89 16.60 23.72
N GLU A 126 -5.01 17.13 23.22
CA GLU A 126 -5.65 18.33 23.79
C GLU A 126 -6.13 18.10 25.23
N LYS A 127 -6.60 16.88 25.55
CA LYS A 127 -7.02 16.51 26.92
C LYS A 127 -5.85 16.27 27.86
N SER A 128 -4.69 15.82 27.38
CA SER A 128 -3.51 15.63 28.23
C SER A 128 -2.88 16.96 28.62
N GLY A 129 -3.09 18.02 27.83
CA GLY A 129 -2.53 19.35 28.08
C GLY A 129 -1.02 19.42 27.82
N ASP A 130 -0.46 18.40 27.18
CA ASP A 130 0.95 18.34 26.82
C ASP A 130 1.23 19.26 25.63
N ASP A 131 2.34 20.00 25.69
CA ASP A 131 2.85 20.75 24.55
C ASP A 131 3.15 19.76 23.41
N ILE A 132 2.45 19.92 22.27
CA ILE A 132 2.53 19.03 21.12
C ILE A 132 3.97 18.83 20.64
N LEU A 133 4.80 19.88 20.78
CA LEU A 133 6.20 19.83 20.38
C LEU A 133 7.07 18.95 21.29
N GLN A 134 6.61 18.66 22.52
CA GLN A 134 7.29 17.80 23.49
C GLN A 134 6.84 16.33 23.41
N ILE A 135 5.85 16.01 22.58
CA ILE A 135 5.38 14.64 22.40
C ILE A 135 6.50 13.78 21.81
N ASP A 136 6.75 12.64 22.44
CA ASP A 136 7.68 11.63 21.97
C ASP A 136 7.18 11.04 20.63
N LEU A 137 8.07 10.96 19.64
CA LEU A 137 7.80 10.38 18.33
C LEU A 137 7.32 8.93 18.39
N ALA A 138 7.57 8.20 19.49
CA ALA A 138 6.97 6.90 19.74
C ALA A 138 5.43 6.94 19.72
N ALA A 139 4.82 8.06 20.13
CA ALA A 139 3.37 8.27 20.10
C ALA A 139 2.80 8.40 18.68
N LEU A 140 3.62 8.77 17.69
CA LEU A 140 3.20 8.84 16.29
C LEU A 140 2.88 7.46 15.69
N GLN A 141 3.25 6.36 16.36
CA GLN A 141 3.08 4.98 15.88
C GLN A 141 3.72 4.76 14.50
N LEU A 142 4.84 5.43 14.22
CA LEU A 142 5.64 5.20 13.03
C LEU A 142 6.11 3.75 12.96
N SER A 143 6.39 3.24 11.76
CA SER A 143 7.02 1.92 11.65
C SER A 143 8.32 1.86 12.43
N ILE A 144 8.62 0.68 12.99
CA ILE A 144 9.84 0.42 13.78
C ILE A 144 11.10 0.87 13.03
N LYS A 145 11.10 0.74 11.70
CA LYS A 145 12.24 1.18 10.87
C LYS A 145 12.37 2.71 10.87
N THR A 146 11.27 3.42 10.63
CA THR A 146 11.20 4.89 10.62
C THR A 146 11.60 5.45 11.99
N TRP A 147 11.03 4.93 13.07
CA TRP A 147 11.39 5.32 14.44
C TRP A 147 12.87 5.06 14.75
N ASN A 148 13.42 3.89 14.39
CA ASN A 148 14.83 3.58 14.63
C ASN A 148 15.80 4.53 13.91
N ILE A 149 15.43 5.05 12.74
CA ILE A 149 16.27 6.01 12.02
C ILE A 149 16.29 7.34 12.78
N LEU A 150 15.11 7.85 13.17
CA LEU A 150 14.97 9.10 13.93
C LEU A 150 15.71 9.02 15.27
N ASN A 151 15.50 7.95 16.03
CA ASN A 151 16.14 7.71 17.31
C ASN A 151 17.68 7.65 17.22
N ARG A 152 18.23 7.14 16.11
CA ARG A 152 19.70 7.10 15.88
C ARG A 152 20.29 8.45 15.51
N ILE A 153 19.49 9.35 14.94
CA ILE A 153 19.89 10.72 14.61
C ILE A 153 19.75 11.63 15.85
N GLY A 154 19.11 11.13 16.91
CA GLY A 154 18.86 11.89 18.14
C GLY A 154 17.61 12.75 18.05
N ILE A 155 16.65 12.37 17.19
CA ILE A 155 15.34 13.02 17.10
C ILE A 155 14.35 12.16 17.86
N HIS A 156 13.85 12.68 18.97
CA HIS A 156 12.98 11.99 19.92
C HIS A 156 11.62 12.68 20.05
N THR A 157 11.53 13.99 19.79
CA THR A 157 10.26 14.74 19.89
C THR A 157 9.75 15.26 18.55
N ILE A 158 8.47 15.59 18.49
CA ILE A 158 7.86 16.25 17.33
C ILE A 158 8.53 17.61 17.05
N GLY A 159 8.85 18.40 18.08
CA GLY A 159 9.48 19.70 17.93
C GLY A 159 10.89 19.63 17.34
N GLU A 160 11.69 18.64 17.76
CA GLU A 160 13.00 18.37 17.17
C GLU A 160 12.87 17.99 15.70
N LEU A 161 11.87 17.17 15.36
CA LEU A 161 11.63 16.74 13.99
C LEU A 161 11.24 17.92 13.08
N ILE A 162 10.32 18.78 13.52
CA ILE A 162 9.91 19.97 12.77
C ILE A 162 11.11 20.89 12.50
N ASN A 163 11.93 21.16 13.51
CA ASN A 163 13.12 22.01 13.38
C ASN A 163 14.14 21.43 12.37
N VAL A 164 14.31 20.11 12.33
CA VAL A 164 15.15 19.46 11.31
C VAL A 164 14.55 19.61 9.91
N LEU A 165 13.23 19.43 9.77
CA LEU A 165 12.55 19.61 8.48
C LEU A 165 12.61 21.05 7.98
N GLU A 166 12.45 22.04 8.86
CA GLU A 166 12.59 23.48 8.55
C GLU A 166 14.01 23.85 8.11
N LYS A 167 15.04 23.17 8.63
CA LYS A 167 16.44 23.40 8.26
C LYS A 167 16.86 22.75 6.95
N GLY A 168 16.12 21.74 6.49
CA GLY A 168 16.43 21.01 5.27
C GLY A 168 16.10 19.53 5.36
N GLN A 169 15.20 19.07 4.49
CA GLN A 169 14.68 17.71 4.50
C GLN A 169 15.46 16.71 3.65
N GLU A 170 16.33 17.15 2.74
CA GLU A 170 17.00 16.29 1.76
C GLU A 170 17.88 15.22 2.42
N GLU A 171 18.70 15.61 3.40
CA GLU A 171 19.59 14.68 4.11
C GLU A 171 18.80 13.60 4.86
N LEU A 172 17.69 14.00 5.48
CA LEU A 172 16.81 13.10 6.21
C LEU A 172 16.07 12.17 5.24
N GLN A 173 15.61 12.69 4.10
CA GLN A 173 14.95 11.91 3.05
C GLN A 173 15.89 10.86 2.44
N ILE A 174 17.15 11.22 2.16
CA ILE A 174 18.17 10.29 1.64
C ILE A 174 18.42 9.16 2.65
N ARG A 175 18.57 9.51 3.94
CA ARG A 175 18.86 8.54 5.01
C ARG A 175 17.69 7.60 5.27
N MET A 176 16.46 8.11 5.23
CA MET A 176 15.26 7.30 5.50
C MET A 176 14.82 6.48 4.28
N GLY A 177 15.02 7.02 3.09
CA GLY A 177 14.45 6.51 1.85
C GLY A 177 12.96 6.85 1.73
N LYS A 178 12.48 6.92 0.48
CA LYS A 178 11.14 7.45 0.12
C LYS A 178 10.00 6.93 1.01
N ARG A 179 9.92 5.62 1.23
CA ARG A 179 8.80 5.02 1.98
C ARG A 179 8.75 5.44 3.46
N CYS A 180 9.89 5.47 4.13
CA CYS A 180 9.95 5.85 5.56
C CYS A 180 9.76 7.36 5.72
N PHE A 181 10.30 8.14 4.79
CA PHE A 181 10.11 9.58 4.76
C PHE A 181 8.62 9.95 4.55
N SER A 182 7.96 9.37 3.54
CA SER A 182 6.52 9.61 3.30
C SER A 182 5.63 9.17 4.46
N GLU A 183 5.97 8.06 5.14
CA GLU A 183 5.24 7.64 6.36
C GLU A 183 5.33 8.70 7.46
N MET A 184 6.53 9.24 7.69
CA MET A 184 6.77 10.27 8.69
C MET A 184 6.04 11.57 8.35
N ILE A 185 6.16 12.08 7.12
CA ILE A 185 5.46 13.30 6.67
C ILE A 185 3.95 13.12 6.81
N TYR A 186 3.40 12.00 6.35
CA TYR A 186 1.98 11.71 6.46
C TYR A 186 1.49 11.72 7.92
N SER A 187 2.26 11.17 8.86
CA SER A 187 1.90 11.21 10.28
C SER A 187 1.92 12.64 10.86
N LEU A 188 2.80 13.53 10.39
CA LEU A 188 2.81 14.93 10.78
C LEU A 188 1.64 15.72 10.17
N GLU A 189 1.30 15.44 8.91
CA GLU A 189 0.13 16.00 8.22
C GLU A 189 -1.17 15.59 8.92
N GLU A 190 -1.29 14.32 9.37
CA GLU A 190 -2.45 13.85 10.13
C GLU A 190 -2.66 14.63 11.44
N LEU A 191 -1.58 15.09 12.06
CA LEU A 191 -1.64 15.93 13.25
C LEU A 191 -1.87 17.42 12.94
N GLY A 192 -1.83 17.80 11.66
CA GLY A 192 -1.93 19.18 11.21
C GLY A 192 -0.71 20.03 11.58
N LEU A 193 0.46 19.39 11.74
CA LEU A 193 1.69 20.03 12.18
C LEU A 193 2.67 20.31 11.03
N PHE A 194 2.33 19.84 9.85
CA PHE A 194 3.18 19.94 8.66
C PHE A 194 2.29 19.85 7.42
N CYS A 195 2.64 20.56 6.35
CA CYS A 195 1.95 20.46 5.06
C CYS A 195 2.98 20.40 3.93
N GLU A 196 2.88 19.41 3.03
CA GLU A 196 3.81 19.28 1.90
C GLU A 196 3.77 20.52 0.97
N SER A 197 2.69 21.32 0.97
CA SER A 197 2.61 22.57 0.19
C SER A 197 3.38 23.77 0.78
N ASP A 198 3.98 23.63 1.96
CA ASP A 198 4.88 24.67 2.50
C ASP A 198 6.23 24.72 1.76
N PHE A 199 6.50 23.76 0.86
CA PHE A 199 7.76 23.64 0.12
C PHE A 199 7.71 24.11 -1.35
N ASP A 200 6.53 24.39 -1.90
CA ASP A 200 6.39 24.87 -3.29
C ASP A 200 6.73 26.37 -3.46
N LYS A 201 7.26 27.03 -2.42
CA LYS A 201 7.68 28.44 -2.48
C LYS A 201 9.17 28.70 -2.71
N GLU A 202 10.02 27.68 -2.79
CA GLU A 202 11.46 27.89 -3.07
C GLU A 202 11.95 27.39 -4.44
N ASN A 203 11.10 26.77 -5.26
CA ASN A 203 11.47 26.33 -6.63
C ASN A 203 10.96 27.24 -7.76
N ASN A 204 10.42 28.43 -7.44
CA ASN A 204 9.96 29.42 -8.43
C ASN A 204 10.68 30.77 -8.34
N ASP A 205 11.84 30.82 -7.69
CA ASP A 205 12.69 32.02 -7.64
C ASP A 205 14.16 31.67 -7.88
N ILE A 206 14.42 30.97 -8.99
CA ILE A 206 15.70 31.02 -9.69
C ILE A 206 15.35 31.21 -11.17
N GLY A 207 15.68 32.40 -11.69
CA GLY A 207 15.29 32.89 -13.02
C GLY A 207 15.96 32.20 -14.21
#